data_AF-A0A1H2MAF8-F1
#
_entry.id   AF-A0A1H2MAF8-F1
#
_cell.length_a   1.000
_cell.length_b   1.000
_cell.length_c   1.000
_cell.angle_alpha   90.00
_cell.angle_beta   90.00
_cell.angle_gamma   90.00
#
_symmetry.space_group_name_H-M   'P 1'
#
loop_
_entity.id
_entity.type
_entity.pdbx_description
1 polymer ?
#
loop_
_entity_poly.entity_id
_entity_poly.type
_entity_poly.pdbx_seq_one_letter_code
_entity_poly.pdbx_strand_id
1 'polypeptide(L)'
;MQATPHNPTEPQHPNSHYQPLVDAIPQWLGKAAPTRRQALKNTAPRLTEPLKAASTAQHQMLKLLNEAHLNLQNDVDLRLAHLRDADAFAEPLLKQALIDRFDLDLDVRATFLRLYIPVTVVGWINTGDRSWTVSLLEAALHNFDMNEAQDDAYEADSSFITQPSSTGQFDTLPNIREKLSIPAFIKLCRELDIGTQYKTYLEDNLGLSNPVVDAVLRPKVEQSQKAALKSALQLPAPHWPSRSRSSATCRR
;
A
#
# COMPACT_ATOMS: atom_id res chain seq x y z
N MET A 1 -61.52 33.73 5.93
CA MET A 1 -60.15 33.98 6.41
C MET A 1 -59.49 32.63 6.65
N GLN A 2 -58.32 32.41 6.02
CA GLN A 2 -57.24 31.46 6.38
C GLN A 2 -57.56 29.95 6.30
N ALA A 3 -56.69 29.07 5.81
CA ALA A 3 -55.47 29.14 5.01
C ALA A 3 -55.22 27.70 4.50
N THR A 4 -55.08 27.52 3.19
CA THR A 4 -54.57 26.26 2.61
C THR A 4 -53.08 26.12 2.96
N PRO A 5 -52.61 24.98 3.48
CA PRO A 5 -51.18 24.79 3.66
C PRO A 5 -50.52 24.66 2.29
N HIS A 6 -49.69 25.64 1.98
CA HIS A 6 -48.79 25.69 0.84
C HIS A 6 -47.79 24.53 0.96
N ASN A 7 -47.80 23.64 -0.03
CA ASN A 7 -46.79 22.61 -0.19
C ASN A 7 -45.44 23.31 -0.44
N PRO A 8 -44.36 23.05 0.32
CA PRO A 8 -43.09 23.67 0.04
C PRO A 8 -42.57 23.12 -1.28
N THR A 9 -42.39 24.06 -2.20
CA THR A 9 -41.71 23.96 -3.49
C THR A 9 -40.52 22.99 -3.42
N GLU A 10 -40.69 21.78 -3.96
CA GLU A 10 -39.54 21.01 -4.44
C GLU A 10 -38.82 21.88 -5.48
N PRO A 11 -37.49 22.03 -5.41
CA PRO A 11 -36.76 22.72 -6.46
C PRO A 11 -36.87 21.92 -7.77
N GLN A 12 -37.87 22.26 -8.57
CA GLN A 12 -37.99 21.85 -9.96
C GLN A 12 -36.89 22.56 -10.76
N HIS A 13 -35.86 21.79 -11.13
CA HIS A 13 -34.74 22.12 -12.01
C HIS A 13 -33.48 22.75 -11.38
N PRO A 14 -32.58 21.90 -10.83
CA PRO A 14 -31.13 22.16 -10.91
C PRO A 14 -30.34 21.13 -11.73
N ASN A 15 -30.95 20.04 -12.24
CA ASN A 15 -30.19 18.90 -12.78
C ASN A 15 -30.02 18.87 -14.32
N SER A 16 -30.77 19.66 -15.10
CA SER A 16 -30.79 19.50 -16.57
C SER A 16 -29.51 19.96 -17.27
N HIS A 17 -28.84 21.02 -16.78
CA HIS A 17 -27.61 21.52 -17.41
C HIS A 17 -26.37 20.66 -17.08
N TYR A 18 -26.46 19.84 -16.03
CA TYR A 18 -25.38 18.92 -15.64
C TYR A 18 -25.50 17.55 -16.33
N GLN A 19 -26.65 17.21 -16.92
CA GLN A 19 -26.84 15.92 -17.58
C GLN A 19 -25.80 15.62 -18.68
N PRO A 20 -25.45 16.56 -19.58
CA PRO A 20 -24.40 16.32 -20.58
C PRO A 20 -23.02 16.05 -19.96
N LEU A 21 -22.73 16.63 -18.79
CA LEU A 21 -21.48 16.40 -18.06
C LEU A 21 -21.48 15.01 -17.40
N VAL A 22 -22.62 14.60 -16.84
CA VAL A 22 -22.80 13.25 -16.28
C VAL A 22 -22.66 12.19 -17.37
N ASP A 23 -23.25 12.43 -18.54
CA ASP A 23 -23.20 11.51 -19.68
C ASP A 23 -21.80 11.43 -20.32
N ALA A 24 -20.99 12.49 -20.17
CA ALA A 24 -19.62 12.52 -20.66
C ALA A 24 -18.63 11.73 -19.79
N ILE A 25 -18.98 11.40 -18.54
CA ILE A 25 -18.12 10.64 -17.62
C ILE A 25 -18.26 9.14 -17.95
N PRO A 26 -17.19 8.46 -18.37
CA PRO A 26 -17.25 7.03 -18.60
C PRO A 26 -17.62 6.27 -17.32
N GLN A 27 -18.49 5.26 -17.43
CA GLN A 27 -18.92 4.48 -16.26
C GLN A 27 -17.77 3.85 -15.49
N TRP A 28 -16.70 3.43 -16.17
CA TRP A 28 -15.50 2.87 -15.52
C TRP A 28 -14.84 3.90 -14.59
N LEU A 29 -14.91 5.20 -14.90
CA LEU A 29 -14.29 6.25 -14.08
C LEU A 29 -15.11 6.48 -12.80
N GLY A 30 -16.43 6.41 -12.90
CA GLY A 30 -17.32 6.47 -11.73
C GLY A 30 -17.11 5.29 -10.77
N LYS A 31 -16.89 4.08 -11.31
CA LYS A 31 -16.66 2.85 -10.53
C LYS A 31 -15.23 2.67 -10.03
N ALA A 32 -14.28 3.47 -10.50
CA ALA A 32 -12.87 3.35 -10.11
C ALA A 32 -12.64 3.66 -8.63
N ALA A 33 -11.69 2.98 -8.00
CA ALA A 33 -11.30 3.26 -6.62
C ALA A 33 -10.86 4.72 -6.44
N PRO A 34 -11.07 5.35 -5.26
CA PRO A 34 -10.66 6.72 -5.00
C PRO A 34 -9.18 6.99 -5.29
N THR A 35 -8.31 6.05 -4.91
CA THR A 35 -6.86 6.10 -5.18
C THR A 35 -6.55 6.13 -6.68
N ARG A 36 -7.24 5.31 -7.48
CA ARG A 36 -7.08 5.31 -8.94
C ARG A 36 -7.57 6.61 -9.58
N ARG A 37 -8.69 7.15 -9.12
CA ARG A 37 -9.18 8.47 -9.58
C ARG A 37 -8.19 9.58 -9.23
N GLN A 38 -7.63 9.54 -8.03
CA GLN A 38 -6.62 10.52 -7.60
C GLN A 38 -5.32 10.40 -8.41
N ALA A 39 -4.85 9.18 -8.68
CA ALA A 39 -3.70 8.94 -9.54
C ALA A 39 -3.94 9.45 -10.97
N LEU A 40 -5.12 9.19 -11.54
CA LEU A 40 -5.49 9.69 -12.86
C LEU A 40 -5.54 11.22 -12.89
N LYS A 41 -6.14 11.85 -11.87
CA LYS A 41 -6.19 13.31 -11.72
C LYS A 41 -4.79 13.94 -11.68
N ASN A 42 -3.84 13.29 -11.01
CA ASN A 42 -2.48 13.78 -10.85
C ASN A 42 -1.56 13.43 -12.03
N THR A 43 -2.02 12.61 -12.98
CA THR A 43 -1.24 12.21 -14.14
C THR A 43 -1.40 13.24 -15.26
N ALA A 44 -0.31 13.87 -15.67
CA ALA A 44 -0.31 14.73 -16.86
C ALA A 44 -0.53 13.89 -18.13
N PRO A 45 -1.60 14.12 -18.91
CA PRO A 45 -1.85 13.34 -20.12
C PRO A 45 -0.76 13.60 -21.15
N ARG A 46 -0.13 12.54 -21.65
CA ARG A 46 0.87 12.59 -22.73
C ARG A 46 0.32 11.90 -23.97
N LEU A 47 0.00 12.69 -24.99
CA LEU A 47 -0.35 12.18 -26.32
C LEU A 47 0.91 12.17 -27.18
N THR A 48 1.40 10.98 -27.50
CA THR A 48 2.55 10.81 -28.40
C THR A 48 2.16 11.18 -29.84
N GLU A 49 3.11 11.64 -30.66
CA GLU A 49 2.84 11.96 -32.07
C GLU A 49 2.19 10.81 -32.86
N PRO A 50 2.64 9.55 -32.70
CA PRO A 50 1.96 8.42 -33.36
C PRO A 50 0.51 8.25 -32.91
N LEU A 51 0.18 8.56 -31.65
CA LEU A 51 -1.18 8.49 -31.16
C LEU A 51 -2.03 9.64 -31.72
N LYS A 52 -1.47 10.84 -31.89
CA LYS A 52 -2.18 11.96 -32.54
C LYS A 52 -2.46 11.68 -34.01
N ALA A 53 -1.52 11.06 -34.71
CA ALA A 53 -1.62 10.74 -36.14
C ALA A 53 -2.45 9.48 -36.45
N ALA A 54 -2.87 8.73 -35.44
CA ALA A 54 -3.67 7.52 -35.62
C ALA A 54 -5.07 7.87 -36.20
N SER A 55 -5.61 6.96 -37.01
CA SER A 55 -6.93 7.10 -37.62
C SER A 55 -8.06 7.08 -36.58
N THR A 56 -9.22 7.64 -36.95
CA THR A 56 -10.43 7.58 -36.12
C THR A 56 -10.79 6.16 -35.70
N ALA A 57 -10.64 5.17 -36.60
CA ALA A 57 -10.91 3.77 -36.30
C ALA A 57 -9.93 3.21 -35.24
N GLN A 58 -8.65 3.58 -35.30
CA GLN A 58 -7.66 3.19 -34.30
C GLN A 58 -7.94 3.85 -32.93
N HIS A 59 -8.34 5.12 -32.91
CA HIS A 59 -8.76 5.78 -31.66
C HIS A 59 -9.99 5.13 -31.05
N GLN A 60 -11.00 4.79 -31.86
CA GLN A 60 -12.20 4.09 -31.41
C GLN A 60 -11.87 2.71 -30.85
N MET A 61 -11.01 1.95 -31.52
CA MET A 61 -10.55 0.64 -31.05
C MET A 61 -9.78 0.76 -29.72
N LEU A 62 -8.83 1.69 -29.62
CA LEU A 62 -8.08 1.92 -28.38
C LEU A 62 -9.00 2.35 -27.23
N LYS A 63 -9.97 3.23 -27.50
CA LYS A 63 -10.98 3.64 -26.51
C LYS A 63 -11.76 2.43 -26.00
N LEU A 64 -12.29 1.61 -26.90
CA LEU A 64 -13.08 0.42 -26.55
C LEU A 64 -12.27 -0.59 -25.72
N LEU A 65 -11.02 -0.85 -26.10
CA LEU A 65 -10.15 -1.78 -25.37
C LEU A 65 -9.72 -1.23 -24.01
N ASN A 66 -9.44 0.06 -23.91
CA ASN A 66 -9.16 0.70 -22.62
C ASN A 66 -10.38 0.67 -21.70
N GLU A 67 -11.57 0.97 -22.20
CA GLU A 67 -12.80 0.87 -21.41
C GLU A 67 -13.04 -0.55 -20.91
N ALA A 68 -12.84 -1.56 -21.77
CA ALA A 68 -12.96 -2.96 -21.37
C ALA A 68 -11.95 -3.34 -20.27
N HIS A 69 -10.68 -2.94 -20.44
CA HIS A 69 -9.63 -3.16 -19.44
C HIS A 69 -9.95 -2.47 -18.10
N LEU A 70 -10.33 -1.19 -18.12
CA LEU A 70 -10.57 -0.42 -16.91
C LEU A 70 -11.78 -0.92 -16.13
N ASN A 71 -12.83 -1.41 -16.82
CA ASN A 71 -13.95 -2.07 -16.14
C ASN A 71 -13.51 -3.37 -15.44
N LEU A 72 -12.73 -4.22 -16.11
CA LEU A 72 -12.22 -5.45 -15.51
C LEU A 72 -11.25 -5.16 -14.35
N GLN A 73 -10.48 -4.08 -14.45
CA GLN A 73 -9.61 -3.63 -13.37
C GLN A 73 -10.42 -3.15 -12.16
N ASN A 74 -11.52 -2.43 -12.37
CA ASN A 74 -12.39 -2.02 -11.25
C ASN A 74 -12.98 -3.22 -10.52
N ASP A 75 -13.32 -4.29 -11.23
CA ASP A 75 -13.79 -5.54 -10.64
C ASP A 75 -12.73 -6.19 -9.72
N VAL A 76 -11.46 -6.16 -10.13
CA VAL A 76 -10.33 -6.60 -9.30
C VAL A 76 -10.16 -5.69 -8.10
N ASP A 77 -10.13 -4.37 -8.32
CA ASP A 77 -9.96 -3.37 -7.25
C ASP A 77 -11.08 -3.51 -6.19
N LEU A 78 -12.34 -3.69 -6.59
CA LEU A 78 -13.48 -3.91 -5.70
C LEU A 78 -13.32 -5.19 -4.87
N ARG A 79 -12.76 -6.25 -5.46
CA ARG A 79 -12.48 -7.49 -4.73
C ARG A 79 -11.33 -7.34 -3.77
N LEU A 80 -10.35 -6.49 -4.04
CA LEU A 80 -9.23 -6.26 -3.13
C LEU A 80 -9.51 -5.15 -2.10
N ALA A 81 -10.58 -4.37 -2.26
CA ALA A 81 -10.91 -3.24 -1.40
C ALA A 81 -11.20 -3.59 0.07
N HIS A 82 -11.51 -4.85 0.38
CA HIS A 82 -11.77 -5.32 1.74
C HIS A 82 -10.51 -5.76 2.48
N LEU A 83 -9.37 -5.86 1.79
CA LEU A 83 -8.09 -6.20 2.40
C LEU A 83 -7.70 -5.08 3.35
N ARG A 84 -7.45 -5.46 4.61
CA ARG A 84 -6.87 -4.54 5.58
C ARG A 84 -5.40 -4.33 5.24
N ASP A 85 -4.94 -3.10 5.33
CA ASP A 85 -3.50 -2.85 5.38
C ASP A 85 -2.89 -3.44 6.66
N ALA A 86 -1.56 -3.64 6.62
CA ALA A 86 -0.82 -4.30 7.68
C ALA A 86 -1.01 -3.61 9.03
N ASP A 87 -1.02 -2.28 9.01
CA ASP A 87 -1.11 -1.49 10.22
C ASP A 87 -2.51 -1.57 10.84
N ALA A 88 -3.56 -1.46 10.04
CA ALA A 88 -4.96 -1.59 10.47
C ALA A 88 -5.28 -3.00 10.98
N PHE A 89 -4.54 -4.01 10.52
CA PHE A 89 -4.60 -5.37 11.06
C PHE A 89 -3.88 -5.50 12.41
N ALA A 90 -2.65 -4.99 12.49
CA ALA A 90 -1.75 -5.21 13.62
C ALA A 90 -2.02 -4.30 14.82
N GLU A 91 -2.41 -3.05 14.58
CA GLU A 91 -2.59 -2.03 15.63
C GLU A 91 -3.53 -2.46 16.75
N PRO A 92 -4.76 -2.97 16.49
CA PRO A 92 -5.65 -3.38 17.56
C PRO A 92 -5.10 -4.56 18.36
N LEU A 93 -4.43 -5.51 17.70
CA LEU A 93 -3.86 -6.70 18.34
C LEU A 93 -2.74 -6.32 19.31
N LEU A 94 -1.83 -5.44 18.87
CA LEU A 94 -0.72 -4.98 19.69
C LEU A 94 -1.20 -4.11 20.85
N LYS A 95 -2.09 -3.14 20.59
CA LYS A 95 -2.66 -2.27 21.63
C LYS A 95 -3.34 -3.08 22.73
N GLN A 96 -4.18 -4.02 22.34
CA GLN A 96 -4.87 -4.88 23.31
C GLN A 96 -3.88 -5.67 24.16
N ALA A 97 -2.86 -6.27 23.55
CA ALA A 97 -1.86 -7.04 24.30
C ALA A 97 -1.02 -6.18 25.26
N LEU A 98 -0.72 -4.93 24.90
CA LEU A 98 -0.02 -3.98 25.76
C LEU A 98 -0.87 -3.57 26.97
N ILE A 99 -2.17 -3.32 26.75
CA ILE A 99 -3.12 -3.02 27.83
C ILE A 99 -3.26 -4.23 28.76
N ASP A 100 -3.58 -5.40 28.21
CA ASP A 100 -3.91 -6.60 28.99
C ASP A 100 -2.74 -7.10 29.86
N ARG A 101 -1.50 -6.94 29.40
CA ARG A 101 -0.31 -7.52 30.06
C ARG A 101 0.55 -6.53 30.81
N PHE A 102 0.50 -5.25 30.43
CA PHE A 102 1.41 -4.23 30.96
C PHE A 102 0.69 -2.96 31.43
N ASP A 103 -0.65 -2.87 31.30
CA ASP A 103 -1.43 -1.68 31.68
C ASP A 103 -0.87 -0.42 30.98
N LEU A 104 -0.63 -0.57 29.67
CA LEU A 104 -0.05 0.43 28.79
C LEU A 104 -0.98 0.72 27.61
N ASP A 105 -1.68 1.85 27.66
CA ASP A 105 -2.40 2.42 26.52
C ASP A 105 -1.48 3.37 25.74
N LEU A 106 -0.84 2.85 24.71
CA LEU A 106 0.16 3.56 23.91
C LEU A 106 -0.34 3.82 22.50
N ASP A 107 0.03 4.99 21.96
CA ASP A 107 0.04 5.17 20.52
C ASP A 107 1.21 4.39 19.91
N VAL A 108 0.94 3.16 19.46
CA VAL A 108 1.94 2.25 18.89
C VAL A 108 2.56 2.72 17.58
N ARG A 109 1.96 3.72 16.92
CA ARG A 109 2.52 4.35 15.70
C ARG A 109 3.44 5.51 16.03
N ALA A 110 3.14 6.24 17.10
CA ALA A 110 3.90 7.41 17.54
C ALA A 110 4.94 7.09 18.64
N THR A 111 4.88 5.89 19.23
CA THR A 111 5.89 5.38 20.17
C THR A 111 6.89 4.53 19.41
N PHE A 112 8.17 4.79 19.62
CA PHE A 112 9.25 4.18 18.86
C PHE A 112 10.14 3.34 19.77
N LEU A 113 10.74 2.33 19.16
CA LEU A 113 11.77 1.49 19.72
C LEU A 113 13.11 1.92 19.13
N ARG A 114 14.10 2.17 19.98
CA ARG A 114 15.50 2.39 19.59
C ARG A 114 16.33 1.23 20.10
N LEU A 115 16.79 0.38 19.18
CA LEU A 115 17.65 -0.76 19.49
C LEU A 115 19.07 -0.49 19.02
N TYR A 116 20.03 -0.74 19.90
CA TYR A 116 21.46 -0.70 19.59
C TYR A 116 21.93 -2.14 19.45
N ILE A 117 22.36 -2.50 18.25
CA ILE A 117 22.76 -3.86 17.89
C ILE A 117 24.28 -3.89 17.80
N PRO A 118 24.97 -4.76 18.56
CA PRO A 118 26.42 -4.84 18.53
C PRO A 118 26.89 -5.30 17.14
N VAL A 119 27.86 -4.60 16.55
CA VAL A 119 28.51 -5.03 15.31
C VAL A 119 29.77 -5.81 15.65
N THR A 120 29.65 -7.14 15.63
CA THR A 120 30.81 -8.03 15.79
C THR A 120 31.50 -8.25 14.45
N VAL A 121 32.77 -7.83 14.35
CA VAL A 121 33.65 -8.21 13.24
C VAL A 121 34.76 -9.07 13.82
N VAL A 122 34.81 -10.34 13.38
CA VAL A 122 35.83 -11.39 13.62
C VAL A 122 36.78 -11.15 14.81
N GLY A 123 36.64 -11.94 15.88
CA GLY A 123 37.63 -12.00 16.97
C GLY A 123 37.29 -11.22 18.23
N TRP A 124 36.00 -11.18 18.63
CA TRP A 124 35.50 -10.61 19.90
C TRP A 124 35.71 -9.10 20.08
N ILE A 125 35.99 -8.35 19.01
CA ILE A 125 36.13 -6.89 19.06
C ILE A 125 34.84 -6.25 18.53
N ASN A 126 34.09 -5.59 19.41
CA ASN A 126 32.95 -4.75 19.02
C ASN A 126 33.51 -3.42 18.47
N THR A 127 33.26 -3.13 17.20
CA THR A 127 33.79 -1.92 16.53
C THR A 127 32.79 -0.75 16.55
N GLY A 128 31.63 -0.95 17.17
CA GLY A 128 30.55 0.02 17.30
C GLY A 128 29.18 -0.63 17.19
N ASP A 129 28.13 0.17 17.39
CA ASP A 129 26.75 -0.31 17.37
C ASP A 129 26.00 0.27 16.18
N ARG A 130 25.20 -0.56 15.52
CA ARG A 130 24.20 -0.07 14.56
C ARG A 130 22.91 0.21 15.33
N SER A 131 22.31 1.38 15.11
CA SER A 131 21.01 1.67 15.69
C SER A 131 19.88 1.32 14.72
N TRP A 132 18.88 0.61 15.20
CA TRP A 132 17.61 0.39 14.51
C TRP A 132 16.51 1.17 15.23
N THR A 133 15.81 2.03 14.50
CA THR A 133 14.71 2.86 15.03
C THR A 133 13.45 2.59 14.23
N VAL A 134 12.37 2.22 14.91
CA VAL A 134 11.14 1.75 14.28
C VAL A 134 9.97 1.99 15.24
N SER A 135 8.75 2.21 14.72
CA SER A 135 7.58 2.30 15.60
C SER A 135 7.30 0.95 16.28
N LEU A 136 6.58 0.96 17.42
CA LEU A 136 6.19 -0.31 18.07
C LEU A 136 5.35 -1.19 17.14
N LEU A 137 4.49 -0.59 16.33
CA LEU A 137 3.66 -1.29 15.38
C LEU A 137 4.47 -2.01 14.30
N GLU A 138 5.41 -1.28 13.67
CA GLU A 138 6.28 -1.85 12.64
C GLU A 138 7.23 -2.91 13.23
N ALA A 139 7.72 -2.72 14.46
CA ALA A 139 8.52 -3.73 15.15
C ALA A 139 7.73 -5.03 15.39
N ALA A 140 6.46 -4.92 15.78
CA ALA A 140 5.60 -6.08 15.98
C ALA A 140 5.26 -6.79 14.65
N LEU A 141 5.11 -6.03 13.56
CA LEU A 141 4.94 -6.57 12.21
C LEU A 141 6.20 -7.30 11.70
N HIS A 142 7.39 -6.81 12.07
CA HIS A 142 8.66 -7.47 11.74
C HIS A 142 8.80 -8.86 12.39
N ASN A 143 8.16 -9.07 13.55
CA ASN A 143 8.15 -10.34 14.28
C ASN A 143 9.55 -10.90 14.56
N PHE A 144 10.25 -10.28 15.51
CA PHE A 144 11.63 -10.59 15.92
C PHE A 144 12.01 -12.08 15.86
N ASP A 145 13.19 -12.39 15.31
CA ASP A 145 13.69 -13.76 15.19
C ASP A 145 14.31 -14.30 16.49
N MET A 146 14.66 -15.59 16.52
CA MET A 146 15.25 -16.24 17.70
C MET A 146 16.57 -15.60 18.16
N ASN A 147 17.38 -15.12 17.21
CA ASN A 147 18.65 -14.46 17.52
C ASN A 147 18.43 -13.07 18.10
N GLU A 148 17.35 -12.41 17.71
CA GLU A 148 16.97 -11.08 18.21
C GLU A 148 16.33 -11.14 19.60
N ALA A 149 15.86 -12.31 20.02
CA ALA A 149 15.28 -12.54 21.33
C ALA A 149 16.27 -13.02 22.40
N GLN A 150 17.56 -13.12 22.07
CA GLN A 150 18.60 -13.45 23.05
C GLN A 150 18.84 -12.28 24.01
N ASP A 151 19.24 -12.58 25.25
CA ASP A 151 19.45 -11.57 26.28
C ASP A 151 20.57 -10.56 25.94
N ASP A 152 21.50 -10.94 25.06
CA ASP A 152 22.62 -10.12 24.57
C ASP A 152 22.42 -9.59 23.15
N ALA A 153 21.22 -9.75 22.56
CA ALA A 153 20.94 -9.30 21.20
C ALA A 153 21.01 -7.78 21.03
N TYR A 154 20.78 -7.03 22.12
CA TYR A 154 20.72 -5.58 22.13
C TYR A 154 21.45 -4.98 23.32
N GLU A 155 22.13 -3.86 23.11
CA GLU A 155 22.84 -3.14 24.16
C GLU A 155 21.88 -2.55 25.19
N ALA A 156 22.35 -2.36 26.42
CA ALA A 156 21.55 -1.89 27.57
C ALA A 156 20.90 -0.52 27.34
N ASP A 157 21.52 0.32 26.51
CA ASP A 157 21.05 1.67 26.14
C ASP A 157 19.86 1.65 25.17
N SER A 158 19.48 0.47 24.65
CA SER A 158 18.26 0.30 23.85
C SER A 158 17.03 0.69 24.66
N SER A 159 16.12 1.49 24.12
CA SER A 159 15.01 2.06 24.89
C SER A 159 13.79 2.41 24.04
N PHE A 160 12.69 2.76 24.70
CA PHE A 160 11.52 3.38 24.09
C PHE A 160 11.75 4.88 23.96
N ILE A 161 11.37 5.45 22.82
CA ILE A 161 11.61 6.85 22.49
C ILE A 161 10.38 7.49 21.84
N THR A 162 10.35 8.82 21.85
CA THR A 162 9.40 9.59 21.02
C THR A 162 9.73 9.42 19.54
N GLN A 163 8.75 9.74 18.67
CA GLN A 163 9.00 9.78 17.23
C GLN A 163 10.18 10.71 16.92
N PRO A 164 11.24 10.21 16.26
CA PRO A 164 12.39 11.03 15.90
C PRO A 164 11.98 12.19 14.99
N SER A 165 12.54 13.37 15.24
CA SER A 165 12.38 14.52 14.35
C SER A 165 13.04 14.29 12.98
N SER A 166 12.80 15.17 12.01
CA SER A 166 13.47 15.13 10.71
C SER A 166 15.00 15.25 10.80
N THR A 167 15.51 15.82 11.89
CA THR A 167 16.93 15.94 12.21
C THR A 167 17.43 14.86 13.18
N GLY A 168 16.58 13.88 13.52
CA GLY A 168 16.95 12.68 14.27
C GLY A 168 16.98 12.84 15.79
N GLN A 169 16.50 13.97 16.35
CA GLN A 169 16.37 14.11 17.81
C GLN A 169 15.15 13.35 18.32
N PHE A 170 15.27 12.80 19.52
CA PHE A 170 14.23 12.08 20.23
C PHE A 170 14.45 12.22 21.73
N ASP A 171 13.41 11.92 22.50
CA ASP A 171 13.47 11.81 23.95
C ASP A 171 13.23 10.34 24.35
N THR A 172 13.89 9.90 25.42
CA THR A 172 13.62 8.56 25.99
C THR A 172 12.35 8.57 26.82
N LEU A 173 11.66 7.43 26.86
CA LEU A 173 10.40 7.23 27.57
C LEU A 173 10.59 6.26 28.75
N PRO A 174 11.21 6.71 29.86
CA PRO A 174 11.55 5.83 30.99
C PRO A 174 10.32 5.24 31.68
N ASN A 175 9.21 5.97 31.72
CA ASN A 175 7.93 5.52 32.26
C ASN A 175 7.37 4.28 31.54
N ILE A 176 7.64 4.14 30.23
CA ILE A 176 7.29 2.94 29.47
C ILE A 176 8.25 1.81 29.85
N ARG A 177 9.56 2.10 29.89
CA ARG A 177 10.61 1.12 30.21
C ARG A 177 10.44 0.48 31.60
N GLU A 178 9.91 1.23 32.56
CA GLU A 178 9.60 0.74 33.91
C GLU A 178 8.49 -0.34 33.91
N LYS A 179 7.48 -0.19 33.06
CA LYS A 179 6.37 -1.15 32.93
C LYS A 179 6.65 -2.27 31.92
N LEU A 180 7.43 -1.98 30.89
CA LEU A 180 7.70 -2.87 29.77
C LEU A 180 9.19 -2.80 29.42
N SER A 181 9.93 -3.86 29.68
CA SER A 181 11.34 -3.95 29.27
C SER A 181 11.48 -4.27 27.77
N ILE A 182 12.65 -3.99 27.19
CA ILE A 182 12.94 -4.33 25.79
C ILE A 182 12.80 -5.84 25.53
N PRO A 183 13.40 -6.74 26.35
CA PRO A 183 13.20 -8.18 26.17
C PRO A 183 11.73 -8.61 26.32
N ALA A 184 10.98 -7.98 27.23
CA ALA A 184 9.55 -8.28 27.39
C ALA A 184 8.74 -7.88 26.16
N PHE A 185 9.05 -6.75 25.53
CA PHE A 185 8.41 -6.33 24.28
C PHE A 185 8.76 -7.25 23.11
N ILE A 186 10.03 -7.64 22.97
CA ILE A 186 10.46 -8.61 21.94
C ILE A 186 9.73 -9.94 22.11
N LYS A 187 9.68 -10.44 23.35
CA LYS A 187 8.94 -11.65 23.69
C LYS A 187 7.44 -11.52 23.36
N LEU A 188 6.82 -10.40 23.70
CA LEU A 188 5.42 -10.11 23.34
C LEU A 188 5.21 -10.21 21.82
N CYS A 189 6.08 -9.58 21.02
CA CYS A 189 5.97 -9.61 19.57
C CYS A 189 6.06 -11.04 19.02
N ARG A 190 6.98 -11.86 19.55
CA ARG A 190 7.15 -13.27 19.18
C ARG A 190 5.97 -14.15 19.56
N GLU A 191 5.36 -13.89 20.71
CA GLU A 191 4.18 -14.63 21.17
C GLU A 191 2.92 -14.25 20.38
N LEU A 192 2.78 -12.98 20.00
CA LEU A 192 1.70 -12.55 19.14
C LEU A 192 1.89 -13.02 17.71
N ASP A 193 3.12 -13.04 17.20
CA ASP A 193 3.44 -13.49 15.84
C ASP A 193 2.58 -12.78 14.76
N ILE A 194 2.38 -11.47 14.93
CA ILE A 194 1.44 -10.68 14.11
C ILE A 194 1.84 -10.71 12.64
N GLY A 195 3.16 -10.69 12.35
CA GLY A 195 3.68 -10.81 10.99
C GLY A 195 3.20 -12.08 10.29
N THR A 196 3.26 -13.24 10.97
CA THR A 196 2.75 -14.50 10.41
C THR A 196 1.23 -14.49 10.32
N GLN A 197 0.51 -13.98 11.33
CA GLN A 197 -0.95 -13.86 11.27
C GLN A 197 -1.40 -13.03 10.08
N TYR A 198 -0.75 -11.89 9.82
CA TYR A 198 -1.06 -11.03 8.68
C TYR A 198 -0.72 -11.70 7.34
N LYS A 199 0.41 -12.43 7.27
CA LYS A 199 0.76 -13.24 6.10
C LYS A 199 -0.33 -14.29 5.81
N THR A 200 -0.77 -15.04 6.81
CA THR A 200 -1.85 -16.04 6.64
C THR A 200 -3.16 -15.38 6.23
N TYR A 201 -3.49 -14.22 6.80
CA TYR A 201 -4.63 -13.41 6.38
C TYR A 201 -4.56 -13.04 4.89
N LEU A 202 -3.40 -12.57 4.41
CA LEU A 202 -3.22 -12.26 3.00
C LEU A 202 -3.29 -13.50 2.10
N GLU A 203 -2.64 -14.60 2.48
CA GLU A 203 -2.68 -15.84 1.71
C GLU A 203 -4.11 -16.39 1.55
N ASP A 204 -4.92 -16.30 2.59
CA ASP A 204 -6.34 -16.68 2.54
C ASP A 204 -7.13 -15.73 1.63
N ASN A 205 -7.03 -14.42 1.86
CA ASN A 205 -7.85 -13.43 1.14
C ASN A 205 -7.38 -13.14 -0.29
N LEU A 206 -6.18 -13.60 -0.68
CA LEU A 206 -5.68 -13.58 -2.06
C LEU A 206 -5.88 -14.92 -2.78
N GLY A 207 -6.45 -15.94 -2.10
CA GLY A 207 -6.69 -17.25 -2.70
C GLY A 207 -5.42 -18.09 -2.89
N LEU A 208 -4.35 -17.81 -2.15
CA LEU A 208 -3.14 -18.65 -2.15
C LEU A 208 -3.34 -19.90 -1.30
N SER A 209 -4.08 -19.79 -0.19
CA SER A 209 -4.45 -20.91 0.67
C SER A 209 -5.96 -21.24 0.62
N ASN A 210 -6.78 -20.35 0.05
CA ASN A 210 -8.24 -20.51 -0.02
C ASN A 210 -8.74 -20.76 -1.46
N PRO A 211 -9.18 -21.99 -1.79
CA PRO A 211 -9.58 -22.34 -3.16
C PRO A 211 -10.87 -21.63 -3.61
N VAL A 212 -11.74 -21.22 -2.68
CA VAL A 212 -12.97 -20.50 -2.99
C VAL A 212 -12.65 -19.07 -3.43
N VAL A 213 -11.74 -18.40 -2.70
CA VAL A 213 -11.25 -17.08 -3.07
C VAL A 213 -10.50 -17.14 -4.39
N ASP A 214 -9.65 -18.14 -4.58
CA ASP A 214 -8.89 -18.36 -5.82
C ASP A 214 -9.80 -18.49 -7.04
N ALA A 215 -10.82 -19.34 -6.96
CA ALA A 215 -11.77 -19.58 -8.03
C ALA A 215 -12.51 -18.31 -8.49
N VAL A 216 -12.61 -17.30 -7.62
CA VAL A 216 -13.26 -16.02 -7.92
C VAL A 216 -12.25 -14.96 -8.36
N LEU A 217 -11.12 -14.83 -7.65
CA LEU A 217 -10.16 -13.75 -7.86
C LEU A 217 -9.26 -14.00 -9.07
N ARG A 218 -8.72 -15.21 -9.22
CA ARG A 218 -7.77 -15.54 -10.30
C ARG A 218 -8.34 -15.26 -11.69
N PRO A 219 -9.57 -15.71 -12.05
CA PRO A 219 -10.12 -15.41 -13.37
C PRO A 219 -10.30 -13.91 -13.63
N LYS A 220 -10.66 -13.13 -12.61
CA LYS A 220 -10.81 -11.67 -12.73
C LYS A 220 -9.47 -10.99 -13.00
N VAL A 221 -8.43 -11.37 -12.25
CA VAL A 221 -7.07 -10.87 -12.45
C VAL A 221 -6.59 -11.24 -13.85
N GLU A 222 -6.71 -12.50 -14.26
CA GLU A 222 -6.31 -12.93 -15.60
C GLU A 222 -7.03 -12.17 -16.71
N GLN A 223 -8.35 -11.99 -16.58
CA GLN A 223 -9.13 -11.24 -17.57
C GLN A 223 -8.69 -9.78 -17.64
N SER A 224 -8.48 -9.13 -16.50
CA SER A 224 -7.99 -7.75 -16.45
C SER A 224 -6.62 -7.63 -17.13
N GLN A 225 -5.68 -8.53 -16.83
CA GLN A 225 -4.34 -8.52 -17.43
C GLN A 225 -4.36 -8.83 -18.93
N LYS A 226 -5.18 -9.79 -19.37
CA LYS A 226 -5.38 -10.07 -20.80
C LYS A 226 -5.95 -8.85 -21.53
N ALA A 227 -6.90 -8.13 -20.93
CA ALA A 227 -7.45 -6.90 -21.50
C ALA A 227 -6.43 -5.75 -21.51
N ALA A 228 -5.62 -5.62 -20.46
CA ALA A 228 -4.53 -4.66 -20.37
C ALA A 228 -3.54 -4.85 -21.52
N LEU A 229 -3.10 -6.09 -21.73
CA LEU A 229 -2.18 -6.46 -22.79
C LEU A 229 -2.76 -6.17 -24.18
N LYS A 230 -4.04 -6.53 -24.41
CA LYS A 230 -4.73 -6.24 -25.68
C LYS A 230 -4.77 -4.74 -25.97
N SER A 231 -5.07 -3.92 -24.96
CA SER A 231 -5.07 -2.46 -25.11
C SER A 231 -3.66 -1.93 -25.39
N ALA A 232 -2.66 -2.39 -24.63
CA ALA A 232 -1.27 -1.97 -24.79
C ALA A 232 -0.71 -2.29 -26.18
N LEU A 233 -1.11 -3.41 -26.80
CA LEU A 233 -0.71 -3.77 -28.17
C LEU A 233 -1.26 -2.82 -29.25
N GLN A 234 -2.32 -2.06 -28.95
CA GLN A 234 -2.82 -1.01 -29.87
C GLN A 234 -2.06 0.30 -29.71
N LEU A 235 -1.27 0.46 -28.65
CA LEU A 235 -0.42 1.64 -28.51
C LEU A 235 0.72 1.55 -29.52
N PRO A 236 0.97 2.63 -30.30
CA PRO A 236 2.10 2.64 -31.21
C PRO A 236 3.40 2.47 -30.43
N ALA A 237 4.26 1.57 -30.93
CA ALA A 237 5.53 1.29 -30.28
C ALA A 237 6.37 2.57 -30.13
N PRO A 238 7.04 2.77 -28.99
CA PRO A 238 8.03 3.83 -28.89
C PRO A 238 9.08 3.59 -29.98
N HIS A 239 9.35 4.61 -30.78
CA HIS A 239 10.45 4.62 -31.72
C HIS A 239 11.75 4.23 -30.98
N TRP A 240 12.23 3.01 -31.19
CA TRP A 240 13.56 2.63 -30.73
C TRP A 240 14.55 3.24 -31.73
N PRO A 241 15.51 4.09 -31.31
CA PRO A 241 16.53 4.58 -32.23
C PRO A 241 17.27 3.38 -32.79
N SER A 242 17.18 3.19 -34.10
CA SER A 242 17.91 2.15 -34.82
C SER A 242 19.39 2.25 -34.45
N ARG A 243 19.95 1.23 -33.80
CA ARG A 243 21.40 1.11 -33.63
C ARG A 243 22.00 1.07 -35.03
N SER A 244 22.65 2.15 -35.44
CA SER A 244 23.52 2.14 -36.60
C SER A 244 24.60 1.09 -36.35
N ARG A 245 24.60 0.01 -37.13
CA ARG A 245 25.76 -0.86 -37.23
C ARG A 245 26.84 -0.05 -37.93
N SER A 246 27.76 0.53 -37.15
CA SER A 246 29.00 1.03 -37.71
C SER A 246 29.83 -0.18 -38.13
N SER A 247 29.88 -0.46 -39.43
CA SER A 247 30.78 -1.44 -40.02
C SER A 247 32.21 -0.96 -39.78
N ALA A 248 32.87 -1.51 -38.76
CA ALA A 248 34.31 -1.32 -38.59
C ALA A 248 35.03 -2.13 -39.68
N THR A 249 35.46 -1.45 -40.73
CA THR A 249 36.31 -1.99 -41.78
C THR A 249 37.69 -2.29 -41.18
N CYS A 250 37.95 -3.55 -40.84
CA CYS A 250 39.28 -4.03 -40.49
C CYS A 250 40.12 -4.09 -41.77
N ARG A 251 41.02 -3.12 -42.00
CA ARG A 251 42.09 -3.25 -43.01
C ARG A 251 43.19 -4.14 -42.44
N ARG A 252 43.59 -5.13 -43.23
CA ARG A 252 44.84 -5.88 -43.08
C ARG A 252 46.03 -5.04 -43.51
#